data_AF-D3TKU3-F1
#
_entry.id   AF-D3TKU3-F1
#
_cell.length_a   1.000
_cell.length_b   1.000
_cell.length_c   1.000
_cell.angle_alpha   90.00
_cell.angle_beta   90.00
_cell.angle_gamma   90.00
#
_symmetry.space_group_name_H-M   'P 1'
#
loop_
_entity.id
_entity.type
_entity.pdbx_description
1 polymer ?
#
loop_
_entity_poly.entity_id
_entity_poly.type
_entity_poly.pdbx_seq_one_letter_code
_entity_poly.pdbx_strand_id
1 'polypeptide(L)'
;MENILRLGRELGLIQTIYVDGAQADNNNSSSKTSKSKLLQQTYDYVICVDFEATCWENQAPPRWRESEIIEFPAVLVNLKTGKIEAEFHKYIMPIESPKLSAFCTKLTGIAQKTVDNGIPLQTALMMFQEWLRKELRARHLSLPKMTKDNKLGNCAFVSWTDWDFGICLHKECSRKRLKKPPYFNQWIDLRAIYKKWYKYQPLNFADALRHVGLSFQGREHSGIDD
;
A
#
# COMPACT_ATOMS: atom_id res chain seq x y z
N MET A 1 12.00 16.26 -2.86
CA MET A 1 11.30 14.99 -3.16
C MET A 1 9.79 15.15 -3.05
N GLU A 2 9.26 15.91 -2.09
CA GLU A 2 7.86 16.38 -2.10
C GLU A 2 7.46 17.00 -3.44
N ASN A 3 8.32 17.83 -4.05
CA ASN A 3 8.02 18.46 -5.34
C ASN A 3 7.81 17.47 -6.50
N ILE A 4 8.48 16.31 -6.54
CA ILE A 4 8.32 15.34 -7.65
C ILE A 4 7.05 14.51 -7.46
N LEU A 5 6.72 14.15 -6.22
CA LEU A 5 5.50 13.41 -5.90
C LEU A 5 4.27 14.26 -6.06
N ARG A 6 4.34 15.52 -5.59
CA ARG A 6 3.30 16.52 -5.79
C ARG A 6 3.10 16.81 -7.27
N LEU A 7 4.18 17.04 -8.02
CA LEU A 7 4.10 17.21 -9.46
C LEU A 7 3.57 15.94 -10.15
N GLY A 8 3.94 14.74 -9.68
CA GLY A 8 3.41 13.47 -10.18
C GLY A 8 1.90 13.32 -9.94
N ARG A 9 1.37 13.82 -8.82
CA ARG A 9 -0.08 13.89 -8.58
C ARG A 9 -0.76 14.98 -9.41
N GLU A 10 -0.18 16.17 -9.48
CA GLU A 10 -0.69 17.30 -10.27
C GLU A 10 -0.72 16.97 -11.78
N LEU A 11 0.25 16.20 -12.27
CA LEU A 11 0.32 15.71 -13.66
C LEU A 11 -0.47 14.41 -13.88
N GLY A 12 -1.15 13.86 -12.86
CA GLY A 12 -1.94 12.63 -12.98
C GLY A 12 -1.13 11.35 -13.25
N LEU A 13 0.18 11.38 -12.98
CA LEU A 13 1.08 10.23 -13.12
C LEU A 13 0.97 9.26 -11.93
N ILE A 14 0.43 9.74 -10.81
CA ILE A 14 0.15 8.99 -9.57
C ILE A 14 -1.26 9.36 -9.12
N GLN A 15 -2.17 8.39 -9.05
CA GLN A 15 -3.57 8.62 -8.70
C GLN A 15 -3.99 7.79 -7.48
N THR A 16 -4.07 8.44 -6.32
CA THR A 16 -4.76 7.86 -5.16
C THR A 16 -6.26 7.82 -5.46
N ILE A 17 -6.87 6.64 -5.35
CA ILE A 17 -8.31 6.48 -5.50
C ILE A 17 -8.95 6.82 -4.16
N TYR A 18 -9.54 8.01 -4.09
CA TYR A 18 -10.37 8.39 -2.95
C TYR A 18 -11.79 7.83 -3.16
N VAL A 19 -12.26 7.03 -2.21
CA VAL A 19 -13.67 6.67 -2.13
C VAL A 19 -14.39 7.86 -1.50
N ASP A 20 -15.11 8.64 -2.31
CA ASP A 20 -15.90 9.76 -1.81
C ASP A 20 -17.21 9.29 -1.16
N GLY A 21 -17.42 9.68 0.10
CA GLY A 21 -18.63 9.40 0.85
C GLY A 21 -18.53 9.85 2.31
N ALA A 22 -18.54 11.17 2.56
CA ALA A 22 -18.97 11.80 3.81
C ALA A 22 -18.81 13.34 3.72
N GLN A 23 -19.80 14.01 3.14
CA GLN A 23 -20.15 15.37 3.53
C GLN A 23 -21.63 15.34 3.91
N ALA A 24 -21.91 15.57 5.18
CA ALA A 24 -23.22 15.95 5.66
C ALA A 24 -23.17 17.46 5.89
N ASP A 25 -23.95 18.21 5.12
CA ASP A 25 -24.40 19.53 5.54
C ASP A 25 -25.91 19.61 5.36
N ASN A 26 -26.55 19.98 6.47
CA ASN A 26 -27.98 20.04 6.69
C ASN A 26 -28.61 21.21 5.92
N ASN A 27 -29.78 20.98 5.31
CA ASN A 27 -30.94 21.84 5.55
C ASN A 27 -32.27 21.22 5.05
N ASN A 28 -33.28 21.40 5.90
CA ASN A 28 -34.72 21.23 5.72
C ASN A 28 -35.38 19.83 5.69
N SER A 29 -35.88 19.50 6.88
CA SER A 29 -37.28 19.19 7.24
C SER A 29 -38.07 18.09 6.49
N SER A 30 -38.80 17.36 7.35
CA SER A 30 -39.89 16.42 7.12
C SER A 30 -39.52 14.94 6.96
N SER A 31 -40.09 14.20 7.90
CA SER A 31 -40.11 12.77 8.15
C SER A 31 -40.26 11.89 6.91
N LYS A 32 -39.33 10.94 6.76
CA LYS A 32 -39.57 9.54 6.36
C LYS A 32 -38.32 8.72 6.66
N THR A 33 -38.51 7.64 7.40
CA THR A 33 -37.52 6.63 7.77
C THR A 33 -36.91 5.99 6.52
N SER A 34 -35.87 6.63 6.00
CA SER A 34 -34.98 6.09 4.98
C SER A 34 -33.85 5.37 5.71
N LYS A 35 -33.85 4.02 5.70
CA LYS A 35 -32.63 3.25 5.96
C LYS A 35 -31.53 3.91 5.15
N SER A 36 -30.52 4.48 5.82
CA SER A 36 -29.44 5.16 5.11
C SER A 36 -28.94 4.21 4.03
N LYS A 37 -29.01 4.67 2.77
CA LYS A 37 -28.22 4.09 1.69
C LYS A 37 -26.76 4.33 2.10
N LEU A 38 -26.24 3.48 2.99
CA LEU A 38 -24.82 3.23 3.13
C LEU A 38 -24.36 2.92 1.71
N LEU A 39 -23.71 3.88 1.07
CA LEU A 39 -23.19 3.73 -0.27
C LEU A 39 -22.27 2.50 -0.22
N GLN A 40 -22.70 1.47 -0.94
CA GLN A 40 -22.12 0.14 -0.94
C GLN A 40 -20.68 0.27 -1.43
N GLN A 41 -19.71 -0.14 -0.61
CA GLN A 41 -18.32 -0.29 -1.03
C GLN A 41 -18.28 -1.04 -2.37
N THR A 42 -17.61 -0.45 -3.37
CA THR A 42 -17.69 -0.88 -4.79
C THR A 42 -16.71 -2.00 -5.13
N TYR A 43 -15.69 -2.20 -4.30
CA TYR A 43 -14.74 -3.29 -4.47
C TYR A 43 -15.23 -4.57 -3.78
N ASP A 44 -15.09 -5.69 -4.48
CA ASP A 44 -15.28 -7.03 -3.89
C ASP A 44 -14.03 -7.46 -3.11
N TYR A 45 -12.84 -7.05 -3.60
CA TYR A 45 -11.54 -7.40 -3.03
C TYR A 45 -10.62 -6.19 -2.92
N VAL A 46 -9.63 -6.30 -2.05
CA VAL A 46 -8.47 -5.42 -2.04
C VAL A 46 -7.19 -6.23 -1.99
N ILE A 47 -6.11 -5.65 -2.49
CA ILE A 47 -4.75 -6.19 -2.34
C ILE A 47 -3.97 -5.20 -1.48
N CYS A 48 -3.74 -5.57 -0.22
CA CYS A 48 -2.93 -4.77 0.70
C CYS A 48 -1.44 -5.08 0.44
N VAL A 49 -0.62 -4.04 0.42
CA VAL A 49 0.84 -4.13 0.25
C VAL A 49 1.49 -3.18 1.24
N ASP A 50 2.49 -3.67 1.96
CA ASP A 50 3.36 -2.86 2.82
C ASP A 50 4.83 -3.25 2.60
N PHE A 51 5.64 -2.35 2.06
CA PHE A 51 7.04 -2.66 1.80
C PHE A 51 7.88 -2.40 3.05
N GLU A 52 8.72 -3.35 3.43
CA GLU A 52 9.87 -3.00 4.27
C GLU A 52 11.04 -2.57 3.41
N ALA A 53 11.79 -1.59 3.90
CA ALA A 53 12.95 -1.04 3.19
C ALA A 53 14.16 -0.83 4.09
N THR A 54 15.34 -0.74 3.48
CA THR A 54 16.55 -0.34 4.20
C THR A 54 16.37 1.02 4.89
N CYS A 55 16.77 1.09 6.16
CA CYS A 55 16.64 2.28 7.00
C CYS A 55 17.80 2.43 8.01
N TRP A 56 17.94 3.61 8.62
CA TRP A 56 19.05 3.96 9.51
C TRP A 56 18.58 4.85 10.66
N GLU A 57 19.21 4.72 11.83
CA GLU A 57 18.91 5.53 13.02
C GLU A 57 19.58 6.91 12.93
N ASN A 58 18.84 7.97 13.32
CA ASN A 58 19.36 9.33 13.57
C ASN A 58 20.22 9.97 12.47
N GLN A 59 20.11 9.52 11.22
CA GLN A 59 20.74 10.16 10.07
C GLN A 59 19.71 10.26 8.96
N ALA A 60 19.44 11.47 8.48
CA ALA A 60 19.03 11.58 7.09
C ALA A 60 20.17 10.93 6.30
N PRO A 61 19.92 9.84 5.55
CA PRO A 61 20.97 9.30 4.73
C PRO A 61 21.55 10.44 3.90
N PRO A 62 22.88 10.48 3.70
CA PRO A 62 23.40 11.37 2.67
C PRO A 62 22.64 11.10 1.36
N ARG A 63 22.55 12.07 0.44
CA ARG A 63 21.76 11.93 -0.81
C ARG A 63 22.01 10.63 -1.61
N TRP A 64 23.12 9.94 -1.36
CA TRP A 64 23.49 8.66 -1.96
C TRP A 64 22.93 7.39 -1.28
N ARG A 65 22.20 7.49 -0.17
CA ARG A 65 21.73 6.34 0.62
C ARG A 65 20.19 6.32 0.71
N GLU A 66 19.53 6.24 -0.43
CA GLU A 66 18.07 6.09 -0.50
C GLU A 66 17.66 4.65 -0.11
N SER A 67 16.43 4.51 0.39
CA SER A 67 15.87 3.20 0.75
C SER A 67 15.75 2.28 -0.48
N GLU A 68 15.98 0.99 -0.22
CA GLU A 68 15.73 -0.13 -1.14
C GLU A 68 14.74 -1.08 -0.45
N ILE A 69 13.74 -1.55 -1.18
CA ILE A 69 12.79 -2.56 -0.72
C ILE A 69 13.58 -3.82 -0.35
N ILE A 70 13.30 -4.37 0.84
CA ILE A 70 13.87 -5.61 1.38
C ILE A 70 12.81 -6.66 1.69
N GLU A 71 11.54 -6.29 1.75
CA GLU A 71 10.40 -7.19 1.84
C GLU A 71 9.28 -6.72 0.90
N PHE A 72 8.68 -7.66 0.17
CA PHE A 72 7.57 -7.43 -0.74
C PHE A 72 6.45 -8.43 -0.43
N PRO A 73 5.57 -8.08 0.51
CA PRO A 73 4.33 -8.79 0.79
C PRO A 73 3.18 -8.24 -0.05
N ALA A 74 2.16 -9.07 -0.24
CA ALA A 74 0.83 -8.63 -0.60
C ALA A 74 -0.20 -9.65 -0.12
N VAL A 75 -1.33 -9.17 0.39
CA VAL A 75 -2.46 -10.02 0.79
C VAL A 75 -3.72 -9.63 0.02
N LEU A 76 -4.39 -10.61 -0.57
CA LEU A 76 -5.67 -10.45 -1.25
C LEU A 76 -6.80 -10.71 -0.26
N VAL A 77 -7.56 -9.68 0.06
CA VAL A 77 -8.63 -9.70 1.07
C VAL A 77 -9.99 -9.64 0.39
N ASN A 78 -10.86 -10.59 0.72
CA ASN A 78 -12.26 -10.58 0.32
C ASN A 78 -13.06 -9.66 1.25
N LEU A 79 -13.59 -8.56 0.73
CA LEU A 79 -14.28 -7.55 1.56
C LEU A 79 -15.67 -7.99 2.04
N LYS A 80 -16.26 -9.04 1.43
CA LYS A 80 -17.54 -9.60 1.91
C LYS A 80 -17.35 -10.50 3.12
N THR A 81 -16.24 -11.25 3.17
CA THR A 81 -15.97 -12.22 4.24
C THR A 81 -14.97 -11.73 5.27
N GLY A 82 -14.19 -10.69 4.95
CA GLY A 82 -13.09 -10.18 5.76
C GLY A 82 -11.87 -11.11 5.81
N LYS A 83 -11.79 -12.11 4.92
CA LYS A 83 -10.72 -13.12 4.94
C LYS A 83 -9.62 -12.80 3.93
N ILE A 84 -8.39 -13.10 4.32
CA ILE A 84 -7.25 -13.24 3.40
C ILE A 84 -7.45 -14.55 2.62
N GLU A 85 -7.41 -14.46 1.30
CA GLU A 85 -7.64 -15.61 0.41
C GLU A 85 -6.45 -15.96 -0.49
N ALA A 86 -5.44 -15.09 -0.55
CA ALA A 86 -4.18 -15.36 -1.23
C ALA A 86 -3.11 -14.42 -0.70
N GLU A 87 -1.86 -14.87 -0.75
CA GLU A 87 -0.69 -14.11 -0.31
C GLU A 87 0.42 -14.21 -1.35
N PHE A 88 1.18 -13.13 -1.48
CA PHE A 88 2.46 -13.08 -2.15
C PHE A 88 3.50 -12.58 -1.16
N HIS A 89 4.65 -13.24 -1.08
CA HIS A 89 5.71 -12.80 -0.16
C HIS A 89 7.09 -13.13 -0.71
N LYS A 90 7.95 -12.11 -0.78
CA LYS A 90 9.35 -12.21 -1.18
C LYS A 90 10.23 -11.27 -0.39
N TYR A 91 11.37 -11.76 0.08
CA TYR A 91 12.47 -10.91 0.50
C TYR A 91 13.30 -10.49 -0.70
N ILE A 92 13.75 -9.25 -0.66
CA ILE A 92 14.46 -8.59 -1.76
C ILE A 92 15.91 -8.36 -1.33
N MET A 93 16.84 -8.66 -2.24
CA MET A 93 18.26 -8.38 -2.04
C MET A 93 18.57 -6.92 -2.43
N PRO A 94 18.95 -6.04 -1.47
CA PRO A 94 19.39 -4.69 -1.78
C PRO A 94 20.77 -4.72 -2.45
N ILE A 95 20.97 -3.85 -3.43
CA ILE A 95 22.19 -3.82 -4.28
C ILE A 95 23.04 -2.60 -3.96
N GLU A 96 22.42 -1.46 -3.64
CA GLU A 96 23.12 -0.20 -3.40
C GLU A 96 23.59 -0.07 -1.95
N SER A 97 22.81 -0.61 -1.00
CA SER A 97 23.15 -0.77 0.42
C SER A 97 22.91 -2.23 0.85
N PRO A 98 23.78 -3.18 0.43
CA PRO A 98 23.57 -4.61 0.69
C PRO A 98 23.59 -5.00 2.17
N LYS A 99 24.22 -4.19 3.02
CA LYS A 99 24.33 -4.42 4.46
C LYS A 99 23.27 -3.63 5.22
N LEU A 100 22.35 -4.36 5.85
CA LEU A 100 21.33 -3.79 6.72
C LEU A 100 22.01 -3.13 7.93
N SER A 101 21.48 -1.99 8.34
CA SER A 101 21.89 -1.40 9.61
C SER A 101 21.35 -2.22 10.78
N ALA A 102 21.99 -2.09 11.95
CA ALA A 102 21.47 -2.69 13.18
C ALA A 102 20.08 -2.16 13.52
N PHE A 103 19.82 -0.88 13.25
CA PHE A 103 18.50 -0.27 13.40
C PHE A 103 17.46 -0.92 12.50
N CYS A 104 17.75 -1.08 11.21
CA CYS A 104 16.85 -1.71 10.25
C CYS A 104 16.52 -3.14 10.67
N THR A 105 17.54 -3.94 11.00
CA THR A 105 17.35 -5.31 11.48
C THR A 105 16.48 -5.35 12.75
N LYS A 106 16.70 -4.42 13.69
CA LYS A 106 15.91 -4.35 14.93
C LYS A 106 14.47 -3.92 14.66
N LEU A 107 14.29 -2.94 13.78
CA LEU A 107 12.99 -2.38 13.43
C LEU A 107 12.16 -3.43 12.68
N THR A 108 12.68 -3.97 11.58
CA THR A 108 11.92 -4.85 10.67
C THR A 108 11.98 -6.34 11.05
N GLY A 109 12.95 -6.72 11.90
CA GLY A 109 13.16 -8.13 12.27
C GLY A 109 13.83 -8.96 11.16
N ILE A 110 14.10 -8.34 10.00
CA ILE A 110 14.71 -9.02 8.86
C ILE A 110 16.21 -9.17 9.11
N ALA A 111 16.67 -10.41 9.23
CA ALA A 111 18.09 -10.71 9.37
C ALA A 111 18.86 -10.47 8.06
N GLN A 112 20.15 -10.12 8.18
CA GLN A 112 21.04 -9.95 7.02
C GLN A 112 21.04 -11.18 6.10
N LYS A 113 21.06 -12.38 6.66
CA LYS A 113 21.03 -13.63 5.90
C LYS A 113 19.75 -13.76 5.05
N THR A 114 18.64 -13.17 5.50
CA THR A 114 17.37 -13.21 4.76
C THR A 114 17.47 -12.39 3.48
N VAL A 115 17.99 -11.16 3.55
CA VAL A 115 18.17 -10.32 2.35
C VAL A 115 19.32 -10.78 1.46
N ASP A 116 20.37 -11.38 2.04
CA ASP A 116 21.47 -12.00 1.27
C ASP A 116 20.96 -13.15 0.38
N ASN A 117 19.91 -13.86 0.84
CA ASN A 117 19.22 -14.92 0.08
C ASN A 117 17.96 -14.42 -0.65
N GLY A 118 17.70 -13.11 -0.61
CA GLY A 118 16.59 -12.47 -1.29
C GLY A 118 16.76 -12.49 -2.80
N ILE A 119 15.68 -12.15 -3.51
CA ILE A 119 15.71 -12.04 -4.98
C ILE A 119 15.88 -10.58 -5.42
N PRO A 120 16.38 -10.30 -6.64
CA PRO A 120 16.40 -8.94 -7.17
C PRO A 120 14.98 -8.37 -7.30
N LEU A 121 14.80 -7.08 -7.02
CA LEU A 121 13.50 -6.41 -7.09
C LEU A 121 12.78 -6.63 -8.44
N GLN A 122 13.51 -6.58 -9.56
CA GLN A 122 12.94 -6.84 -10.88
C GLN A 122 12.31 -8.23 -10.99
N THR A 123 12.97 -9.25 -10.41
CA THR A 123 12.47 -10.61 -10.39
C THR A 123 11.21 -10.70 -9.53
N ALA A 124 11.21 -10.06 -8.36
CA ALA A 124 10.02 -10.00 -7.51
C ALA A 124 8.84 -9.33 -8.20
N LEU A 125 9.05 -8.22 -8.92
CA LEU A 125 8.01 -7.54 -9.70
C LEU A 125 7.42 -8.45 -10.79
N MET A 126 8.26 -9.25 -11.47
CA MET A 126 7.80 -10.22 -12.47
C MET A 126 6.98 -11.36 -11.82
N MET A 127 7.45 -11.89 -10.70
CA MET A 127 6.74 -12.93 -9.95
C MET A 127 5.41 -12.41 -9.41
N PHE A 128 5.39 -11.18 -8.90
CA PHE A 128 4.19 -10.50 -8.43
C PHE A 128 3.17 -10.32 -9.55
N GLN A 129 3.62 -9.89 -10.74
CA GLN A 129 2.74 -9.73 -11.90
C GLN A 129 2.07 -11.05 -12.29
N GLU A 130 2.81 -12.16 -12.24
CA GLU A 130 2.26 -13.49 -12.55
C GLU A 130 1.29 -13.98 -11.47
N TRP A 131 1.61 -13.76 -10.19
CA TRP A 131 0.70 -14.04 -9.08
C TRP A 131 -0.60 -13.23 -9.23
N LEU A 132 -0.50 -11.91 -9.39
CA LEU A 132 -1.62 -11.00 -9.59
C LEU A 132 -2.51 -11.46 -10.75
N ARG A 133 -1.91 -11.81 -11.90
CA ARG A 133 -2.64 -12.29 -13.07
C ARG A 133 -3.43 -13.56 -12.78
N LYS A 134 -2.86 -14.50 -12.02
CA LYS A 134 -3.54 -15.75 -11.62
C LYS A 134 -4.71 -15.46 -10.68
N GLU A 135 -4.48 -14.67 -9.64
CA GLU A 135 -5.50 -14.36 -8.63
C GLU A 135 -6.68 -13.58 -9.22
N LEU A 136 -6.39 -12.57 -10.06
CA LEU A 136 -7.43 -11.79 -10.74
C LEU A 136 -8.26 -12.67 -11.67
N ARG A 137 -7.62 -13.57 -12.44
CA ARG A 137 -8.33 -14.48 -13.35
C ARG A 137 -9.19 -15.48 -12.59
N ALA A 138 -8.65 -16.10 -11.53
CA ALA A 138 -9.35 -17.13 -10.76
C ALA A 138 -10.63 -16.60 -10.11
N ARG A 139 -10.66 -15.32 -9.72
CA ARG A 139 -11.79 -14.69 -9.01
C ARG A 139 -12.60 -13.71 -9.87
N HIS A 140 -12.36 -13.66 -11.17
CA HIS A 140 -13.02 -12.73 -12.10
C HIS A 140 -12.89 -11.26 -11.65
N LEU A 141 -11.70 -10.89 -11.19
CA LEU A 141 -11.40 -9.55 -10.69
C LEU A 141 -10.75 -8.69 -11.77
N SER A 142 -11.01 -7.40 -11.66
CA SER A 142 -10.43 -6.37 -12.51
C SER A 142 -9.97 -5.20 -11.65
N LEU A 143 -8.77 -4.72 -11.94
CA LEU A 143 -8.28 -3.45 -11.37
C LEU A 143 -8.92 -2.27 -12.11
N PRO A 144 -9.10 -1.10 -11.45
CA PRO A 144 -9.55 0.12 -12.09
C PRO A 144 -8.74 0.42 -13.36
N LYS A 145 -9.42 0.91 -14.39
CA LYS A 145 -8.75 1.35 -15.62
C LYS A 145 -8.48 2.85 -15.54
N MET A 146 -7.27 3.26 -15.91
CA MET A 146 -6.91 4.67 -16.12
C MET A 146 -7.48 5.20 -17.45
N THR A 147 -8.80 5.16 -17.62
CA THR A 147 -9.50 5.66 -18.82
C THR A 147 -10.64 6.57 -18.42
N LYS A 148 -11.01 7.54 -19.28
CA LYS A 148 -12.04 8.56 -19.03
C LYS A 148 -13.39 8.00 -18.56
N ASP A 149 -13.74 6.77 -18.96
CA ASP A 149 -15.01 6.12 -18.57
C ASP A 149 -14.99 5.56 -17.14
N ASN A 150 -13.87 5.71 -16.41
CA ASN A 150 -13.63 5.35 -15.02
C ASN A 150 -14.42 4.13 -14.54
N LYS A 151 -14.34 3.01 -15.28
CA LYS A 151 -14.91 1.75 -14.81
C LYS A 151 -14.18 1.38 -13.53
N LEU A 152 -14.87 1.57 -12.41
CA LEU A 152 -14.50 1.03 -11.12
C LEU A 152 -14.33 -0.47 -11.31
N GLY A 153 -13.09 -0.93 -11.30
CA GLY A 153 -12.80 -2.35 -11.17
C GLY A 153 -13.38 -2.85 -9.85
N ASN A 154 -13.45 -4.16 -9.67
CA ASN A 154 -13.93 -4.77 -8.42
C ASN A 154 -12.80 -5.21 -7.49
N CYS A 155 -11.54 -4.84 -7.79
CA CYS A 155 -10.38 -5.04 -6.93
C CYS A 155 -9.48 -3.80 -6.94
N ALA A 156 -8.92 -3.39 -5.80
CA ALA A 156 -8.00 -2.26 -5.73
C ALA A 156 -6.78 -2.57 -4.86
N PHE A 157 -5.66 -1.91 -5.17
CA PHE A 157 -4.51 -1.86 -4.26
C PHE A 157 -4.81 -0.96 -3.07
N VAL A 158 -4.32 -1.35 -1.91
CA VAL A 158 -4.39 -0.59 -0.65
C VAL A 158 -2.99 -0.56 -0.04
N SER A 159 -2.59 0.59 0.47
CA SER A 159 -1.44 0.72 1.36
C SER A 159 -1.82 1.64 2.52
N TRP A 160 -1.12 1.56 3.65
CA TRP A 160 -1.42 2.43 4.79
C TRP A 160 -1.19 3.90 4.43
N THR A 161 -0.14 4.21 3.66
CA THR A 161 0.14 5.57 3.17
C THR A 161 0.60 5.57 1.73
N ASP A 162 0.79 6.74 1.14
CA ASP A 162 1.39 6.88 -0.19
C ASP A 162 2.89 6.51 -0.28
N TRP A 163 3.53 6.14 0.84
CA TRP A 163 4.96 5.87 0.89
C TRP A 163 5.36 4.67 0.01
N ASP A 164 4.64 3.55 0.08
CA ASP A 164 4.99 2.30 -0.61
C ASP A 164 5.10 2.47 -2.12
N PHE A 165 3.98 2.79 -2.75
CA PHE A 165 3.90 2.89 -4.20
C PHE A 165 4.39 4.25 -4.70
N GLY A 166 4.03 5.32 -4.01
CA GLY A 166 4.31 6.68 -4.44
C GLY A 166 5.76 7.05 -4.25
N ILE A 167 6.41 6.59 -3.17
CA ILE A 167 7.76 7.02 -2.79
C ILE A 167 8.77 5.90 -2.98
N CYS A 168 8.65 4.81 -2.21
CA CYS A 168 9.64 3.74 -2.12
C CYS A 168 9.84 3.06 -3.48
N LEU A 169 8.79 2.40 -3.99
CA LEU A 169 8.85 1.68 -5.27
C LEU A 169 9.15 2.62 -6.45
N HIS A 170 8.56 3.82 -6.46
CA HIS A 170 8.75 4.77 -7.56
C HIS A 170 10.21 5.23 -7.66
N LYS A 171 10.80 5.66 -6.53
CA LYS A 171 12.20 6.11 -6.51
C LYS A 171 13.14 4.98 -6.84
N GLU A 172 12.96 3.81 -6.23
CA GLU A 172 13.87 2.69 -6.47
C GLU A 172 13.82 2.23 -7.93
N CYS A 173 12.62 2.09 -8.51
CA CYS A 173 12.48 1.80 -9.94
C CYS A 173 13.19 2.85 -10.80
N SER A 174 13.00 4.13 -10.49
CA SER A 174 13.60 5.23 -11.27
C SER A 174 15.13 5.20 -11.23
N ARG A 175 15.71 5.01 -10.04
CA ARG A 175 17.17 4.97 -9.83
C ARG A 175 17.80 3.72 -10.47
N LYS A 176 17.14 2.57 -10.35
CA LYS A 176 17.58 1.28 -10.93
C LYS A 176 17.19 1.10 -12.39
N ARG A 177 16.56 2.09 -13.02
CA ARG A 177 16.04 2.05 -14.41
C ARG A 177 15.11 0.85 -14.66
N LEU A 178 14.34 0.47 -13.64
CA LEU A 178 13.32 -0.56 -13.73
C LEU A 178 12.00 0.06 -14.19
N LYS A 179 11.26 -0.67 -15.03
CA LYS A 179 9.91 -0.27 -15.40
C LYS A 179 8.96 -0.57 -14.24
N LYS A 180 8.52 0.46 -13.52
CA LYS A 180 7.43 0.33 -12.53
C LYS A 180 6.15 -0.15 -13.22
N PRO A 181 5.54 -1.25 -12.79
CA PRO A 181 4.28 -1.72 -13.35
C PRO A 181 3.18 -0.66 -13.22
N PRO A 182 2.44 -0.31 -14.30
CA PRO A 182 1.48 0.79 -14.29
C PRO A 182 0.33 0.63 -13.28
N TYR A 183 -0.03 -0.60 -12.92
CA TYR A 183 -1.07 -0.84 -11.93
C TYR A 183 -0.70 -0.38 -10.51
N PHE A 184 0.58 -0.14 -10.23
CA PHE A 184 1.05 0.50 -9.00
C PHE A 184 1.02 2.04 -9.03
N ASN A 185 0.43 2.64 -10.08
CA ASN A 185 0.18 4.09 -10.13
C ASN A 185 -1.20 4.46 -9.57
N GLN A 186 -1.94 3.48 -9.08
CA GLN A 186 -3.24 3.67 -8.45
C GLN A 186 -3.39 2.78 -7.22
N TRP A 187 -3.81 3.38 -6.11
CA TRP A 187 -4.05 2.68 -4.85
C TRP A 187 -4.98 3.51 -3.97
N ILE A 188 -5.52 2.88 -2.93
CA ILE A 188 -6.25 3.53 -1.86
C ILE A 188 -5.26 3.82 -0.73
N ASP A 189 -5.14 5.09 -0.34
CA ASP A 189 -4.48 5.50 0.90
C ASP A 189 -5.43 5.25 2.07
N LEU A 190 -5.19 4.17 2.81
CA LEU A 190 -6.08 3.77 3.89
C LEU A 190 -6.03 4.75 5.07
N ARG A 191 -4.87 5.36 5.38
CA ARG A 191 -4.76 6.37 6.43
C ARG A 191 -5.56 7.63 6.10
N ALA A 192 -5.60 8.04 4.83
CA ALA A 192 -6.42 9.17 4.41
C ALA A 192 -7.92 8.90 4.61
N ILE A 193 -8.39 7.71 4.23
CA ILE A 193 -9.78 7.28 4.50
C ILE A 193 -10.04 7.23 6.00
N TYR A 194 -9.14 6.60 6.76
CA TYR A 194 -9.25 6.45 8.21
C TYR A 194 -9.40 7.82 8.89
N LYS A 195 -8.54 8.79 8.55
CA LYS A 195 -8.59 10.17 9.07
C LYS A 195 -9.91 10.86 8.74
N LYS A 196 -10.40 10.70 7.50
CA LYS A 196 -11.66 11.32 7.06
C LYS A 196 -12.87 10.72 7.77
N TRP A 197 -12.87 9.40 7.98
CA TRP A 197 -13.98 8.66 8.58
C TRP A 197 -14.04 8.84 10.10
N TYR A 198 -12.94 8.53 10.80
CA TYR A 198 -12.89 8.57 12.26
C TYR A 198 -12.64 9.98 12.83
N LYS A 199 -12.35 10.97 11.98
CA LYS A 199 -11.93 12.32 12.39
C LYS A 199 -10.76 12.29 13.38
N TYR A 200 -9.89 11.27 13.25
CA TYR A 200 -8.76 11.01 14.12
C TYR A 200 -7.46 11.04 13.33
N GLN A 201 -6.39 11.58 13.91
CA GLN A 201 -5.06 11.64 13.32
C GLN A 201 -4.15 10.61 13.98
N PRO A 202 -4.05 9.37 13.46
CA PRO A 202 -3.22 8.35 14.07
C PRO A 202 -1.74 8.67 13.92
N LEU A 203 -0.98 8.42 14.99
CA LEU A 203 0.47 8.58 15.02
C LEU A 203 1.15 7.58 14.09
N ASN A 204 0.76 6.32 14.17
CA ASN A 204 1.20 5.20 13.34
C ASN A 204 0.05 4.20 13.13
N PHE A 205 0.30 3.07 12.46
CA PHE A 205 -0.74 2.09 12.18
C PHE A 205 -1.27 1.41 13.46
N ALA A 206 -0.37 1.01 14.38
CA ALA A 206 -0.76 0.43 15.67
C ALA A 206 -1.66 1.37 16.52
N ASP A 207 -1.40 2.67 16.48
CA ASP A 207 -2.24 3.69 17.12
C ASP A 207 -3.64 3.77 16.49
N ALA A 208 -3.73 3.63 15.17
CA ALA A 208 -5.02 3.53 14.48
C ALA A 208 -5.80 2.29 14.92
N LEU A 209 -5.16 1.11 15.02
CA LEU A 209 -5.81 -0.11 15.49
C LEU A 209 -6.33 0.05 16.91
N ARG A 210 -5.49 0.54 17.83
CA ARG A 210 -5.86 0.75 19.24
C ARG A 210 -7.03 1.72 19.38
N HIS A 211 -7.06 2.79 18.58
CA HIS A 211 -8.15 3.77 18.60
C HIS A 211 -9.52 3.14 18.30
N VAL A 212 -9.57 2.10 17.46
CA VAL A 212 -10.82 1.38 17.15
C VAL A 212 -11.02 0.11 17.98
N GLY A 213 -10.24 -0.08 19.04
CA GLY A 213 -10.34 -1.24 19.94
C GLY A 213 -9.77 -2.53 19.36
N LEU A 214 -8.95 -2.45 18.30
CA LEU A 214 -8.22 -3.58 17.75
C LEU A 214 -6.81 -3.67 18.35
N SER A 215 -6.26 -4.88 18.34
CA SER A 215 -4.87 -5.15 18.71
C SER A 215 -4.09 -5.58 17.48
N PHE A 216 -2.84 -5.14 17.39
CA PHE A 216 -1.91 -5.59 16.35
C PHE A 216 -1.68 -7.11 16.49
N GLN A 217 -1.64 -7.83 15.36
CA GLN A 217 -1.35 -9.27 15.34
C GLN A 217 -0.05 -9.50 14.58
N GLY A 218 0.81 -10.36 15.12
CA GLY A 218 2.14 -10.56 14.55
C GLY A 218 3.14 -9.51 15.07
N ARG A 219 4.04 -9.07 14.19
CA ARG A 219 5.16 -8.19 14.52
C ARG A 219 5.06 -6.88 13.74
N GLU A 220 4.97 -5.74 14.43
CA GLU A 220 5.06 -4.42 13.80
C GLU A 220 6.35 -4.31 12.97
N HIS A 221 6.27 -3.72 11.77
CA HIS A 221 7.34 -3.62 10.78
C HIS A 221 7.77 -4.97 10.18
N SER A 222 6.86 -5.94 10.16
CA SER A 222 6.97 -7.13 9.32
C SER A 222 5.89 -6.94 8.26
N GLY A 223 6.27 -6.66 7.02
CA GLY A 223 5.30 -6.14 6.05
C GLY A 223 4.16 -7.13 5.71
N ILE A 224 4.31 -8.42 6.03
CA ILE A 224 3.23 -9.40 5.89
C ILE A 224 2.22 -9.37 7.05
N ASP A 225 2.65 -8.91 8.23
CA ASP A 225 1.82 -8.77 9.44
C ASP A 225 1.14 -7.39 9.50
N ASP A 226 1.79 -6.35 8.96
CA ASP A 226 1.24 -4.99 8.81
C ASP A 226 0.11 -4.91 7.74
#